data_AF-A0A7W6CJD6-F1
#
_entry.id   AF-A0A7W6CJD6-F1
#
_cell.length_a   1.000
_cell.length_b   1.000
_cell.length_c   1.000
_cell.angle_alpha   90.00
_cell.angle_beta   90.00
_cell.angle_gamma   90.00
#
_symmetry.space_group_name_H-M   'P 1'
#
loop_
_entity.id
_entity.type
_entity.pdbx_description
1 polymer ?
#
loop_
_entity_poly.entity_id
_entity_poly.type
_entity_poly.pdbx_seq_one_letter_code
_entity_poly.pdbx_strand_id
1 'polypeptide(L)' 'ACISERRAIEIIADGKPTTPFMHFGDTIRMEAITSTGAKPFGAIDQGVVQA' A
#
# COMPACT_ATOMS: atom_id res chain seq x y z
N ALA A 1 -0.31 -2.07 7.79
CA ALA A 1 0.39 -0.83 8.15
C ALA A 1 0.08 0.22 7.09
N CYS A 2 -0.32 1.41 7.51
CA CYS A 2 -0.48 2.53 6.59
C CYS A 2 0.90 3.00 6.10
N ILE A 3 1.02 3.52 4.87
CA ILE A 3 2.30 4.01 4.35
C ILE A 3 2.83 5.19 5.19
N SER A 4 1.92 6.05 5.68
CA SER A 4 2.26 7.14 6.59
C SER A 4 2.78 6.64 7.94
N GLU A 5 2.17 5.59 8.47
CA GLU A 5 2.59 4.94 9.71
C GLU A 5 4.00 4.33 9.54
N ARG A 6 4.25 3.60 8.45
CA ARG A 6 5.57 3.00 8.19
C ARG A 6 6.66 4.06 8.07
N ARG A 7 6.39 5.16 7.35
CA ARG A 7 7.32 6.29 7.25
C ARG A 7 7.58 6.96 8.61
N ALA A 8 6.57 7.06 9.49
CA ALA A 8 6.76 7.58 10.84
C ALA A 8 7.69 6.68 11.68
N ILE A 9 7.53 5.36 11.57
CA ILE A 9 8.44 4.38 12.21
C ILE A 9 9.88 4.55 11.69
N GLU A 10 10.07 4.70 10.37
CA GLU A 10 11.38 4.93 9.75
C GLU A 10 12.03 6.24 10.22
N ILE A 11 11.25 7.30 10.42
CA ILE A 11 11.77 8.55 10.98
C ILE A 11 12.27 8.34 12.41
N ILE A 12 11.52 7.60 13.24
CA ILE A 12 11.92 7.31 14.63
C ILE A 12 13.17 6.42 14.67
N ALA A 13 13.25 5.41 13.80
CA ALA A 13 14.33 4.43 13.80
C ALA A 13 15.61 4.93 13.11
N ASP A 14 15.48 5.53 11.93
CA ASP A 14 16.58 5.81 11.00
C ASP A 14 16.75 7.32 10.73
N GLY A 15 15.95 8.17 11.37
CA GLY A 15 15.99 9.63 11.23
C GLY A 15 15.41 10.16 9.91
N LYS A 16 15.02 9.28 8.97
CA LYS A 16 14.43 9.65 7.68
C LYS A 16 13.53 8.55 7.14
N PRO A 17 12.46 8.90 6.41
CA PRO A 17 11.67 7.91 5.69
C PRO A 17 12.43 7.44 4.44
N THR A 18 12.40 6.14 4.18
CA THR A 18 12.98 5.53 2.97
C THR A 18 11.91 4.91 2.08
N THR A 19 10.75 4.53 2.63
CA THR A 19 9.62 4.04 1.83
C THR A 19 9.00 5.21 1.04
N PRO A 20 9.01 5.20 -0.30
CA PRO A 20 8.43 6.26 -1.12
C PRO A 20 6.90 6.23 -1.06
N PHE A 21 6.25 7.36 -1.35
CA PHE A 21 4.82 7.35 -1.68
C PHE A 21 4.62 6.76 -3.09
N MET A 22 3.37 6.43 -3.42
CA MET A 22 3.01 6.03 -4.77
C MET A 22 3.17 7.20 -5.74
N HIS A 23 3.60 6.90 -6.96
CA HIS A 23 3.79 7.84 -8.05
C HIS A 23 2.68 7.67 -9.09
N PHE A 24 2.47 8.68 -9.93
CA PHE A 24 1.58 8.55 -11.08
C PHE A 24 2.08 7.46 -12.02
N GLY A 25 1.16 6.60 -12.47
CA GLY A 25 1.47 5.40 -13.25
C GLY A 25 1.64 4.14 -12.39
N ASP A 26 1.78 4.26 -11.07
CA ASP A 26 1.75 3.09 -10.20
C ASP A 26 0.38 2.42 -10.24
N THR A 27 0.36 1.10 -10.09
CA THR A 27 -0.85 0.30 -9.99
C THR A 27 -0.84 -0.46 -8.67
N ILE A 28 -1.96 -0.43 -7.96
CA ILE A 28 -2.14 -1.12 -6.69
C ILE A 28 -3.21 -2.19 -6.87
N ARG A 29 -2.89 -3.39 -6.38
CA ARG A 29 -3.83 -4.50 -6.26
C ARG A 29 -4.05 -4.84 -4.79
N MET A 30 -5.30 -4.91 -4.36
CA MET A 30 -5.69 -5.33 -3.02
C MET A 30 -6.71 -6.46 -3.11
N GLU A 31 -6.48 -7.53 -2.35
CA GLU A 31 -7.43 -8.64 -2.22
C GLU A 31 -7.45 -9.17 -0.78
N ALA A 32 -8.64 -9.54 -0.30
CA ALA A 32 -8.78 -10.29 0.92
C ALA A 32 -8.89 -11.77 0.57
N ILE A 33 -8.10 -12.61 1.22
CA ILE A 33 -8.07 -14.05 1.00
C ILE A 33 -8.39 -14.74 2.32
N THR A 34 -9.40 -15.60 2.33
CA THR A 34 -9.71 -16.42 3.52
C THR A 34 -8.68 -17.54 3.69
N SER A 35 -8.68 -18.19 4.86
CA SER A 35 -7.87 -19.39 5.10
C SER A 35 -8.17 -20.53 4.13
N THR A 36 -9.37 -20.56 3.54
CA THR A 36 -9.79 -21.53 2.52
C THR A 36 -9.45 -21.10 1.09
N GLY A 37 -8.80 -19.95 0.90
CA GLY A 37 -8.41 -19.42 -0.41
C GLY A 37 -9.50 -18.63 -1.14
N ALA A 38 -10.66 -18.41 -0.53
CA ALA A 38 -11.74 -17.63 -1.15
C ALA A 38 -11.44 -16.13 -1.15
N LYS A 39 -11.90 -15.42 -2.18
CA LYS A 39 -11.78 -13.96 -2.33
C LYS A 39 -13.15 -13.29 -2.16
N PRO A 40 -13.65 -13.11 -0.91
CA PRO A 40 -15.03 -12.70 -0.65
C PRO A 40 -15.39 -11.32 -1.22
N PHE A 41 -14.38 -10.46 -1.43
CA PHE A 41 -14.57 -9.11 -1.98
C PHE A 41 -14.00 -8.96 -3.40
N GLY A 42 -13.59 -10.07 -4.03
CA GLY A 42 -12.83 -10.02 -5.28
C GLY A 42 -11.47 -9.34 -5.10
N ALA A 43 -11.05 -8.60 -6.13
CA ALA A 43 -9.83 -7.81 -6.10
C ALA A 43 -10.11 -6.38 -6.53
N ILE A 44 -9.40 -5.45 -5.90
CA ILE A 44 -9.38 -4.03 -6.23
C ILE A 44 -8.09 -3.77 -7.00
N ASP A 45 -8.19 -3.32 -8.24
CA ASP A 45 -7.07 -2.93 -9.09
C ASP A 45 -7.22 -1.45 -9.45
N GLN A 46 -6.30 -0.60 -9.00
CA GLN A 46 -6.37 0.85 -9.17
C GLN A 46 -5.06 1.42 -9.67
N GLY A 47 -5.13 2.31 -10.64
CA GLY A 47 -4.00 3.12 -11.11
C GLY A 47 -3.99 4.49 -10.44
N VAL A 48 -2.79 4.98 -10.10
CA VAL A 48 -2.59 6.34 -9.62
C VAL A 48 -2.49 7.28 -10.82
N VAL A 49 -3.47 8.16 -10.97
CA VAL A 49 -3.56 9.12 -12.09
C VAL A 49 -3.50 10.56 -11.58
N GLN A 50 -3.08 11.48 -12.44
CA GLN A 50 -3.16 12.91 -12.15
C GLN A 50 -4.63 13.33 -11.99
N ALA A 51 -4.86 14.30 -11.11
CA ALA A 51 -6.18 14.87 -10.86
C ALA A 51 -6.67 15.72 -12.04
#